data_AF-A0A0E2H0W9-F1
#
_entry.id   AF-A0A0E2H0W9-F1
#
_cell.length_a   1.000
_cell.length_b   1.000
_cell.length_c   1.000
_cell.angle_alpha   90.00
_cell.angle_beta   90.00
_cell.angle_gamma   90.00
#
_symmetry.space_group_name_H-M   'P 1'
#
loop_
_entity.id
_entity.type
_entity.pdbx_description
1 polymer ?
#
loop_
_entity_poly.entity_id
_entity_poly.type
_entity_poly.pdbx_seq_one_letter_code
_entity_poly.pdbx_strand_id
1 'polypeptide(L)'
;MRKNLLTKLAVLMITVATMATPVYALPTTSAYTPASSAPTMLVDDVFGTGMDTCSWYSDTTGCYITPFYEPEYDTYYIWFTSENDTMWAHTKWTVEVTEFEQTPNGGLVCRGDMYEAVKESPAYNGRLEVTWDSLETADFPKMKMIGGHQLTDVDMVADDYQYYGPTGVDYSDPNFSL
;
A
#
# COMPACT_ATOMS: atom_id res chain seq x y z
N MET A 1 74.33 -3.84 -32.59
CA MET A 1 75.10 -4.95 -31.98
C MET A 1 74.14 -6.08 -31.65
N ARG A 2 74.41 -7.28 -32.19
CA ARG A 2 73.98 -8.65 -31.77
C ARG A 2 72.47 -8.92 -31.63
N LYS A 3 71.91 -10.05 -32.05
CA LYS A 3 72.27 -11.16 -32.96
C LYS A 3 71.00 -12.04 -32.96
N ASN A 4 70.64 -12.54 -34.13
CA ASN A 4 69.58 -13.52 -34.40
C ASN A 4 69.65 -14.78 -33.52
N LEU A 5 68.50 -15.43 -33.31
CA LEU A 5 68.28 -16.89 -33.46
C LEU A 5 66.73 -17.12 -33.45
N LEU A 6 65.97 -17.45 -34.51
CA LEU A 6 65.99 -18.64 -35.40
C LEU A 6 65.98 -19.94 -34.56
N THR A 7 65.12 -20.96 -34.71
CA THR A 7 64.23 -21.46 -35.78
C THR A 7 63.44 -22.65 -35.17
N LYS A 8 62.19 -22.98 -35.58
CA LYS A 8 61.77 -24.13 -36.44
C LYS A 8 60.32 -24.49 -36.04
N LEU A 9 59.43 -25.10 -36.82
CA LEU A 9 59.21 -25.39 -38.24
C LEU A 9 58.02 -26.37 -38.21
N ALA A 10 56.95 -26.17 -38.98
CA ALA A 10 56.24 -27.22 -39.72
C ALA A 10 54.97 -26.68 -40.40
N VAL A 11 54.88 -26.93 -41.70
CA VAL A 11 53.68 -26.87 -42.52
C VAL A 11 53.23 -28.32 -42.72
N LEU A 12 51.94 -28.63 -42.55
CA LEU A 12 51.24 -29.59 -43.43
C LEU A 12 49.70 -29.50 -43.31
N MET A 13 49.06 -29.51 -44.48
CA MET A 13 47.63 -29.45 -44.75
C MET A 13 46.88 -30.71 -44.29
N ILE A 14 45.65 -30.57 -43.76
CA ILE A 14 44.63 -31.64 -43.75
C ILE A 14 43.25 -31.06 -44.12
N THR A 15 42.58 -31.81 -44.98
CA THR A 15 41.35 -31.60 -45.74
C THR A 15 40.06 -31.49 -44.88
N VAL A 16 39.08 -30.81 -45.49
CA VAL A 16 37.67 -30.54 -45.15
C VAL A 16 36.90 -31.65 -44.40
N ALA A 17 36.07 -31.23 -43.44
CA ALA A 17 34.78 -31.86 -43.17
C ALA A 17 33.75 -30.78 -42.81
N THR A 18 32.73 -30.59 -43.64
CA THR A 18 31.50 -29.87 -43.28
C THR A 18 30.77 -30.71 -42.23
N MET A 19 30.93 -30.35 -40.96
CA MET A 19 30.13 -30.93 -39.87
C MET A 19 28.81 -30.17 -39.81
N ALA A 20 27.72 -30.87 -40.12
CA ALA A 20 26.37 -30.40 -39.84
C ALA A 20 26.27 -30.03 -38.36
N THR A 21 25.86 -28.79 -38.08
CA THR A 21 25.59 -28.35 -36.71
C THR A 21 24.45 -29.20 -36.14
N PRO A 22 24.60 -29.82 -34.96
CA PRO A 22 23.50 -30.54 -34.34
C PRO A 22 22.39 -29.54 -34.01
N VAL A 23 21.16 -29.89 -34.40
CA VAL A 23 19.95 -29.20 -33.92
C VAL A 23 19.88 -29.47 -32.42
N TYR A 24 20.38 -28.53 -31.61
CA TYR A 24 20.03 -28.48 -30.21
C TYR A 24 18.56 -28.09 -30.14
N ALA A 25 17.70 -29.03 -29.74
CA ALA A 25 16.35 -28.70 -29.33
C ALA A 25 16.46 -27.69 -28.18
N LEU A 26 16.06 -26.44 -28.44
CA LEU A 26 15.86 -25.46 -27.39
C LEU A 26 14.86 -26.07 -26.39
N PRO A 27 15.12 -26.01 -25.07
CA PRO A 27 14.09 -26.34 -24.10
C PRO A 27 12.88 -25.48 -24.44
N THR A 28 11.73 -26.13 -24.63
CA THR A 28 10.45 -25.44 -24.79
C THR A 28 10.35 -24.41 -23.68
N THR A 29 10.36 -23.14 -24.04
CA THR A 29 9.97 -22.06 -23.13
C THR A 29 8.61 -22.45 -22.61
N SER A 30 8.54 -22.86 -21.35
CA SER A 30 7.28 -22.84 -20.61
C SER A 30 6.72 -21.45 -20.85
N ALA A 31 5.55 -21.38 -21.49
CA ALA A 31 4.89 -20.10 -21.70
C ALA A 31 4.84 -19.42 -20.34
N TYR A 32 5.35 -18.20 -20.26
CA TYR A 32 5.08 -17.34 -19.11
C TYR A 32 3.56 -17.28 -18.97
N THR A 33 3.02 -18.05 -18.04
CA THR A 33 1.69 -17.82 -17.53
C THR A 33 1.84 -16.53 -16.73
N PRO A 34 1.19 -15.42 -17.13
CA PRO A 34 1.16 -14.25 -16.26
C PRO A 34 0.68 -14.73 -14.89
N ALA A 35 1.34 -14.26 -13.83
CA ALA A 35 0.86 -14.45 -12.48
C ALA A 35 -0.65 -14.18 -12.48
N SER A 36 -1.41 -15.07 -11.84
CA SER A 36 -2.79 -14.78 -11.44
C SER A 36 -2.81 -13.32 -10.99
N SER A 37 -3.61 -12.47 -11.64
CA SER A 37 -3.74 -11.07 -11.22
C SER A 37 -3.94 -11.08 -9.71
N ALA A 38 -3.03 -10.45 -8.97
CA ALA A 38 -3.15 -10.36 -7.52
C ALA A 38 -4.59 -9.90 -7.22
N PRO A 39 -5.28 -10.54 -6.27
CA PRO A 39 -6.64 -10.15 -5.96
C PRO A 39 -6.65 -8.66 -5.64
N THR A 40 -7.53 -7.94 -6.32
CA THR A 40 -7.58 -6.49 -6.25
C THR A 40 -8.51 -6.07 -5.12
N MET A 41 -7.99 -5.25 -4.23
CA MET A 41 -8.73 -4.58 -3.17
C MET A 41 -9.75 -3.62 -3.80
N LEU A 42 -10.99 -3.74 -3.36
CA LEU A 42 -12.08 -2.84 -3.67
C LEU A 42 -12.15 -1.73 -2.62
N VAL A 43 -12.77 -0.61 -2.97
CA VAL A 43 -13.00 0.48 -2.01
C VAL A 43 -13.81 -0.03 -0.81
N ASP A 44 -14.83 -0.85 -1.06
CA ASP A 44 -15.70 -1.44 -0.02
C ASP A 44 -14.97 -2.45 0.90
N ASP A 45 -13.78 -2.92 0.54
CA ASP A 45 -12.96 -3.76 1.44
C ASP A 45 -12.36 -2.93 2.60
N VAL A 46 -12.30 -1.61 2.43
CA VAL A 46 -11.72 -0.66 3.40
C VAL A 46 -12.78 0.28 3.95
N PHE A 47 -13.65 0.81 3.08
CA PHE A 47 -14.65 1.81 3.43
C PHE A 47 -16.00 1.14 3.69
N GLY A 48 -16.29 0.87 4.95
CA GLY A 48 -17.60 0.40 5.40
C GLY A 48 -18.69 1.46 5.29
N THR A 49 -19.94 1.06 5.51
CA THR A 49 -21.09 1.98 5.56
C THR A 49 -21.72 1.98 6.94
N GLY A 50 -22.01 3.17 7.48
CA GLY A 50 -22.67 3.30 8.79
C GLY A 50 -21.87 2.69 9.95
N MET A 51 -22.43 1.69 10.63
CA MET A 51 -21.79 1.01 11.77
C MET A 51 -20.92 -0.19 11.36
N ASP A 52 -20.95 -0.59 10.09
CA ASP A 52 -20.17 -1.72 9.57
C ASP A 52 -18.78 -1.27 9.13
N THR A 53 -18.12 -0.45 9.96
CA THR A 53 -16.81 0.14 9.67
C THR A 53 -15.72 -0.52 10.50
N CYS A 54 -14.52 -0.59 9.93
CA CYS A 54 -13.33 -1.06 10.63
C CYS A 54 -12.40 0.10 10.94
N SER A 55 -11.52 -0.09 11.93
CA SER A 55 -10.51 0.87 12.30
C SER A 55 -9.12 0.27 12.37
N TRP A 56 -8.12 1.14 12.27
CA TRP A 56 -6.72 0.85 12.52
C TRP A 56 -6.20 1.77 13.60
N TYR A 57 -5.38 1.25 14.51
CA TYR A 57 -4.91 1.96 15.69
C TYR A 57 -3.39 2.17 15.65
N SER A 58 -2.95 3.31 16.18
CA SER A 58 -1.56 3.66 16.41
C SER A 58 -1.26 3.71 17.91
N ASP A 59 -0.37 2.83 18.38
CA ASP A 59 0.13 2.86 19.77
C ASP A 59 0.94 4.13 20.05
N THR A 60 1.60 4.69 19.03
CA THR A 60 2.45 5.87 19.18
C THR A 60 1.63 7.14 19.41
N THR A 61 0.52 7.29 18.68
CA THR A 61 -0.30 8.51 18.72
C THR A 61 -1.56 8.37 19.56
N GLY A 62 -1.95 7.13 19.89
CA GLY A 62 -3.20 6.84 20.58
C GLY A 62 -4.44 7.15 19.75
N CYS A 63 -4.30 7.24 18.42
CA CYS A 63 -5.40 7.57 17.51
C CYS A 63 -5.80 6.36 16.68
N TYR A 64 -7.10 6.25 16.44
CA TYR A 64 -7.68 5.36 15.45
C TYR A 64 -7.83 6.11 14.12
N ILE A 65 -7.76 5.38 13.01
CA ILE A 65 -8.34 5.81 11.75
C ILE A 65 -9.52 4.93 11.38
N THR A 66 -10.60 5.59 10.96
CA THR A 66 -11.86 4.94 10.58
C THR A 66 -12.28 5.42 9.20
N PRO A 67 -11.99 4.65 8.13
CA PRO A 67 -12.52 4.89 6.79
C PRO A 67 -13.98 4.44 6.67
N PHE A 68 -14.83 5.28 6.08
CA PHE A 68 -16.23 4.97 5.84
C PHE A 68 -16.81 5.78 4.68
N TYR A 69 -17.93 5.31 4.14
CA TYR A 69 -18.74 6.03 3.16
C TYR A 69 -19.98 6.63 3.84
N GLU A 70 -20.24 7.92 3.57
CA GLU A 70 -21.42 8.66 4.04
C GLU A 70 -22.44 8.82 2.90
N PRO A 71 -23.52 8.02 2.90
CA PRO A 71 -24.51 8.04 1.83
C PRO A 71 -25.26 9.36 1.70
N GLU A 72 -25.41 10.15 2.77
CA GLU A 72 -26.11 11.44 2.71
C GLU A 72 -25.38 12.44 1.80
N TYR A 73 -24.05 12.38 1.78
CA TYR A 73 -23.20 13.29 1.01
C TYR A 73 -22.53 12.63 -0.19
N ASP A 74 -22.76 11.33 -0.43
CA ASP A 74 -22.08 10.55 -1.49
C ASP A 74 -20.55 10.74 -1.42
N THR A 75 -20.01 10.65 -0.21
CA THR A 75 -18.61 11.04 0.08
C THR A 75 -17.94 10.01 0.95
N TYR A 76 -16.69 9.69 0.64
CA TYR A 76 -15.83 8.84 1.45
C TYR A 76 -15.04 9.69 2.44
N TYR A 77 -15.01 9.26 3.69
CA TYR A 77 -14.30 9.93 4.76
C TYR A 77 -13.29 9.00 5.42
N ILE A 78 -12.24 9.59 5.99
CA ILE A 78 -11.41 8.95 7.01
C ILE A 78 -11.41 9.84 8.23
N TRP A 79 -11.82 9.31 9.37
CA TRP A 79 -11.76 10.03 10.64
C TRP A 79 -10.54 9.59 11.44
N PHE A 80 -9.88 10.56 12.07
CA PHE A 80 -8.88 10.33 13.10
C PHE A 80 -9.55 10.57 14.45
N THR A 81 -9.75 9.51 15.21
CA THR A 81 -10.53 9.54 16.46
C THR A 81 -9.66 9.12 17.65
N SER A 82 -9.98 9.62 18.83
CA SER A 82 -9.33 9.19 20.09
C SER A 82 -9.91 7.89 20.65
N GLU A 83 -11.03 7.42 20.12
CA GLU A 83 -11.75 6.21 20.54
C GLU A 83 -12.09 5.35 19.31
N ASN A 84 -12.25 4.04 19.52
CA ASN A 84 -12.67 3.12 18.46
C ASN A 84 -14.18 3.28 18.18
N ASP A 85 -14.59 4.44 17.69
CA ASP A 85 -15.99 4.75 17.38
C ASP A 85 -16.10 5.64 16.14
N THR A 86 -17.35 5.90 15.77
CA THR A 86 -17.75 6.85 14.72
C THR A 86 -18.55 7.98 15.33
N MET A 87 -18.13 8.49 16.49
CA MET A 87 -18.78 9.63 17.14
C MET A 87 -17.96 10.90 16.93
N TRP A 88 -18.60 11.91 16.32
CA TRP A 88 -17.98 13.20 16.02
C TRP A 88 -17.28 13.87 17.21
N ALA A 89 -17.78 13.66 18.43
CA ALA A 89 -17.22 14.23 19.65
C ALA A 89 -15.79 13.74 19.97
N HIS A 90 -15.38 12.58 19.43
CA HIS A 90 -14.08 11.98 19.62
C HIS A 90 -13.16 12.17 18.40
N THR A 91 -13.70 12.74 17.30
CA THR A 91 -12.95 13.02 16.08
C THR A 91 -12.07 14.24 16.27
N LYS A 92 -10.78 14.10 15.95
CA LYS A 92 -9.80 15.18 15.89
C LYS A 92 -9.70 15.76 14.48
N TRP A 93 -9.63 14.88 13.49
CA TRP A 93 -9.44 15.23 12.08
C TRP A 93 -10.39 14.45 11.18
N THR A 94 -10.89 15.13 10.15
CA THR A 94 -11.72 14.52 9.10
C THR A 94 -11.00 14.68 7.78
N VAL A 95 -10.89 13.60 7.02
CA VAL A 95 -10.37 13.60 5.66
C VAL A 95 -11.52 13.34 4.71
N GLU A 96 -11.79 14.29 3.83
CA GLU A 96 -12.71 14.11 2.72
C GLU A 96 -11.92 13.50 1.55
N VAL A 97 -12.20 12.23 1.21
CA VAL A 97 -11.46 11.50 0.18
C VAL A 97 -11.99 11.90 -1.19
N THR A 98 -11.09 12.41 -2.04
CA THR A 98 -11.42 12.92 -3.37
C THR A 98 -10.90 12.03 -4.50
N GLU A 99 -9.94 11.15 -4.21
CA GLU A 99 -9.26 10.33 -5.21
C GLU A 99 -8.96 8.93 -4.71
N PHE A 100 -9.08 7.96 -5.62
CA PHE A 100 -8.66 6.57 -5.44
C PHE A 100 -7.76 6.14 -6.59
N GLU A 101 -6.79 5.29 -6.28
CA GLU A 101 -5.86 4.68 -7.24
C GLU A 101 -5.52 3.26 -6.77
N GLN A 102 -5.21 2.36 -7.69
CA GLN A 102 -4.73 1.03 -7.33
C GLN A 102 -3.21 0.99 -7.28
N THR A 103 -2.67 0.32 -6.26
CA THR A 103 -1.23 0.04 -6.19
C THR A 103 -0.83 -1.00 -7.25
N PRO A 104 0.47 -1.10 -7.59
CA PRO A 104 0.96 -2.18 -8.43
C PRO A 104 0.70 -3.59 -7.89
N ASN A 105 0.51 -3.71 -6.56
CA ASN A 105 0.28 -4.98 -5.87
C ASN A 105 -1.21 -5.30 -5.69
N GLY A 106 -2.10 -4.50 -6.30
CA GLY A 106 -3.54 -4.71 -6.25
C GLY A 106 -4.21 -4.19 -4.97
N GLY A 107 -3.52 -3.41 -4.15
CA GLY A 107 -4.12 -2.69 -3.03
C GLY A 107 -4.64 -1.30 -3.42
N LEU A 108 -5.07 -0.53 -2.42
CA LEU A 108 -5.77 0.74 -2.60
C LEU A 108 -4.93 1.92 -2.07
N VAL A 109 -4.83 2.99 -2.87
CA VAL A 109 -4.39 4.31 -2.44
C VAL A 109 -5.59 5.24 -2.45
N CYS A 110 -5.79 5.99 -1.38
CA CYS A 110 -6.75 7.08 -1.36
C CYS A 110 -6.08 8.40 -0.98
N ARG A 111 -6.61 9.49 -1.51
CA ARG A 111 -6.13 10.84 -1.20
C ARG A 111 -7.30 11.77 -0.93
N GLY A 112 -7.13 12.63 0.06
CA GLY A 112 -8.19 13.53 0.49
C GLY A 112 -7.68 14.75 1.24
N ASP A 113 -8.53 15.76 1.28
CA ASP A 113 -8.27 16.99 2.02
C ASP A 113 -8.65 16.79 3.49
N MET A 114 -7.70 17.13 4.37
CA MET A 114 -7.86 16.97 5.82
C MET A 114 -8.25 18.30 6.46
N TYR A 115 -9.19 18.23 7.39
CA TYR A 115 -9.73 19.36 8.12
C TYR A 115 -9.82 19.05 9.62
N GLU A 116 -9.74 20.09 10.46
CA GLU A 116 -10.08 19.99 11.89
C GLU A 116 -11.54 19.53 12.05
N ALA A 117 -11.81 18.56 12.93
CA ALA A 117 -13.18 18.08 13.17
C ALA A 117 -14.06 19.06 13.97
N VAL A 118 -13.63 20.30 14.19
CA VAL A 118 -14.35 21.25 15.04
C VAL A 118 -14.72 22.52 14.25
N LYS A 119 -16.02 22.85 14.26
CA LYS A 119 -16.70 24.12 13.95
C LYS A 119 -17.43 24.19 12.60
N GLU A 120 -18.38 25.14 12.51
CA GLU A 120 -19.14 25.57 11.32
C GLU A 120 -18.27 26.05 10.13
N SER A 121 -16.95 25.90 10.20
CA SER A 121 -16.00 26.12 9.11
C SER A 121 -14.68 25.46 9.51
N PRO A 122 -14.52 24.15 9.23
CA PRO A 122 -13.36 23.40 9.71
C PRO A 122 -12.11 23.89 8.96
N ALA A 123 -11.03 24.14 9.71
CA ALA A 123 -9.80 24.67 9.13
C ALA A 123 -9.13 23.60 8.26
N TYR A 124 -8.80 23.96 7.01
CA TYR A 124 -7.98 23.11 6.14
C TYR A 124 -6.60 22.92 6.74
N ASN A 125 -6.14 21.67 6.73
CA ASN A 125 -4.92 21.28 7.41
C ASN A 125 -3.85 20.70 6.47
N GLY A 126 -4.25 20.13 5.34
CA GLY A 126 -3.34 19.54 4.37
C GLY A 126 -4.01 18.44 3.57
N ARG A 127 -3.23 17.71 2.77
CA ARG A 127 -3.71 16.58 2.00
C ARG A 127 -3.12 15.28 2.53
N LEU A 128 -3.98 14.32 2.84
CA LEU A 128 -3.58 12.98 3.28
C LEU A 128 -3.52 12.03 2.08
N GLU A 129 -2.50 11.17 2.07
CA GLU A 129 -2.46 9.94 1.28
C GLU A 129 -2.44 8.74 2.25
N VAL A 130 -3.35 7.80 2.06
CA VAL A 130 -3.37 6.52 2.78
C VAL A 130 -3.23 5.38 1.77
N THR A 131 -2.38 4.42 2.08
CA THR A 131 -2.08 3.28 1.21
C THR A 131 -2.27 1.97 1.96
N TRP A 132 -3.15 1.12 1.47
CA TRP A 132 -3.20 -0.31 1.75
C TRP A 132 -2.53 -1.02 0.58
N ASP A 133 -1.31 -1.53 0.75
CA ASP A 133 -0.49 -1.94 -0.40
C ASP A 133 -1.05 -3.15 -1.16
N SER A 134 -1.71 -4.07 -0.46
CA SER A 134 -2.36 -5.27 -1.01
C SER A 134 -3.37 -5.82 -0.01
N LEU A 135 -4.20 -6.79 -0.44
CA LEU A 135 -5.07 -7.54 0.49
C LEU A 135 -4.28 -8.32 1.55
N GLU A 136 -3.07 -8.80 1.23
CA GLU A 136 -2.22 -9.54 2.16
C GLU A 136 -1.63 -8.65 3.27
N THR A 137 -1.62 -7.34 3.05
CA THR A 137 -1.06 -6.34 3.97
C THR A 137 -2.08 -5.28 4.35
N ALA A 138 -3.37 -5.58 4.20
CA ALA A 138 -4.46 -4.65 4.52
C ALA A 138 -4.46 -4.25 6.00
N ASP A 139 -3.88 -5.09 6.85
CA ASP A 139 -3.78 -4.83 8.28
C ASP A 139 -2.80 -3.69 8.62
N PHE A 140 -1.96 -3.25 7.67
CA PHE A 140 -0.87 -2.31 7.93
C PHE A 140 -0.88 -1.14 6.92
N PRO A 141 -1.86 -0.24 6.97
CA PRO A 141 -1.90 0.91 6.09
C PRO A 141 -0.78 1.90 6.40
N LYS A 142 -0.38 2.61 5.35
CA LYS A 142 0.66 3.64 5.41
C LYS A 142 0.05 5.00 5.19
N MET A 143 0.52 5.98 5.95
CA MET A 143 0.04 7.35 5.86
C MET A 143 1.16 8.29 5.48
N LYS A 144 0.79 9.31 4.72
CA LYS A 144 1.67 10.39 4.34
C LYS A 144 0.90 11.70 4.25
N MET A 145 1.35 12.68 5.03
CA MET A 145 0.88 14.06 4.90
C MET A 145 1.59 14.74 3.73
N ILE A 146 0.82 15.45 2.89
CA ILE A 146 1.31 16.21 1.74
C ILE A 146 0.94 17.67 1.98
N GLY A 147 1.96 18.50 2.26
CA GLY A 147 1.80 19.95 2.39
C GLY A 147 1.03 20.40 3.63
N GLY A 148 0.96 19.58 4.69
CA GLY A 148 0.24 19.91 5.92
C GLY A 148 1.07 20.61 7.01
N HIS A 149 0.43 20.88 8.16
CA HIS A 149 1.06 21.52 9.32
C HIS A 149 1.69 20.52 10.30
N GLN A 150 2.75 20.96 11.02
CA GLN A 150 3.49 20.12 11.99
C GLN A 150 2.64 19.55 13.14
N LEU A 151 1.50 20.16 13.48
CA LEU A 151 0.65 19.69 14.58
C LEU A 151 -0.08 18.39 14.26
N THR A 152 -0.18 18.00 12.99
CA THR A 152 -0.84 16.76 12.55
C THR A 152 0.14 15.61 12.41
N ASP A 153 1.43 15.91 12.21
CA ASP A 153 2.50 14.91 12.17
C ASP A 153 2.64 14.15 13.50
N VAL A 154 2.14 14.67 14.63
CA VAL A 154 2.16 13.95 15.91
C VAL A 154 1.00 13.00 16.10
N ASP A 155 -0.17 13.29 15.50
CA ASP A 155 -1.32 12.38 15.48
C ASP A 155 -1.17 11.34 14.36
N MET A 156 -0.28 11.56 13.40
CA MET A 156 -0.04 10.71 12.24
C MET A 156 1.42 10.27 12.13
N VAL A 157 1.68 8.99 12.36
CA VAL A 157 3.01 8.41 12.17
C VAL A 157 2.99 7.44 10.98
N ALA A 158 3.95 7.62 10.08
CA ALA A 158 4.11 6.72 8.94
C ALA A 158 4.44 5.29 9.42
N ASP A 159 3.81 4.30 8.79
CA ASP A 159 4.03 2.87 9.06
C ASP A 159 3.70 2.42 10.51
N ASP A 160 2.81 3.13 11.23
CA ASP A 160 2.50 2.83 12.65
C ASP A 160 1.11 2.22 12.88
N TYR A 161 0.20 2.36 11.91
CA TYR A 161 -1.19 1.93 12.06
C TYR A 161 -1.36 0.44 11.78
N GLN A 162 -2.13 -0.21 12.63
CA GLN A 162 -2.40 -1.65 12.57
C GLN A 162 -3.89 -1.92 12.71
N TYR A 163 -4.42 -2.93 12.02
CA TYR A 163 -5.83 -3.26 12.07
C TYR A 163 -6.27 -3.56 13.50
N TYR A 164 -7.33 -2.90 13.94
CA TYR A 164 -7.86 -3.02 15.29
C TYR A 164 -9.10 -3.90 15.31
N GLY A 165 -10.06 -3.64 14.41
CA GLY A 165 -11.33 -4.36 14.37
C GLY A 165 -12.50 -3.48 13.94
N PRO A 166 -13.74 -3.97 14.04
CA PRO A 166 -14.94 -3.17 13.86
C PRO A 166 -15.02 -2.04 14.89
N THR A 167 -15.55 -0.91 14.45
CA THR A 167 -15.83 0.25 15.31
C THR A 167 -16.94 -0.05 16.31
N GLY A 168 -16.92 0.62 17.47
CA GLY A 168 -17.92 0.45 18.53
C GLY A 168 -17.75 -0.83 19.34
N VAL A 169 -16.73 -1.63 19.04
CA VAL A 169 -16.34 -2.81 19.81
C VAL A 169 -15.20 -2.44 20.75
N ASP A 170 -15.44 -2.63 22.05
CA ASP A 170 -14.40 -2.53 23.08
C ASP A 170 -13.77 -3.91 23.31
N TYR A 171 -12.61 -4.14 22.69
CA TYR A 171 -11.83 -5.36 22.86
C TYR A 171 -11.12 -5.44 24.21
N SER A 172 -11.12 -4.36 25.00
CA SER A 172 -10.64 -4.38 26.37
C SER A 172 -11.70 -4.89 27.35
N ASP A 173 -12.96 -5.04 26.92
CA ASP A 173 -14.00 -5.68 27.72
C ASP A 173 -13.68 -7.17 27.90
N PRO A 174 -13.39 -7.64 29.13
CA PRO A 174 -13.07 -9.03 29.39
C PRO A 174 -14.23 -10.00 29.07
N ASN A 175 -15.42 -9.50 28.75
CA ASN A 175 -16.59 -10.29 28.37
C ASN A 175 -16.79 -10.38 26.84
N PHE A 176 -15.96 -9.72 26.04
CA PHE A 176 -16.04 -9.83 24.59
C PHE A 176 -15.59 -11.23 24.12
N SER A 177 -16.46 -11.95 23.41
CA SER A 177 -16.14 -13.25 22.79
C SER A 177 -16.47 -13.23 21.30
N LEU A 178 -15.51 -13.64 20.47
CA LEU A 178 -15.66 -13.85 19.03
C LEU A 178 -16.59 -15.01 18.69
#